data_AF-A0A6N7L007-F1
#
_entry.id   AF-A0A6N7L007-F1
#
_cell.length_a   1.000
_cell.length_b   1.000
_cell.length_c   1.000
_cell.angle_alpha   90.00
_cell.angle_beta   90.00
_cell.angle_gamma   90.00
#
_symmetry.space_group_name_H-M   'P 1'
#
loop_
_entity.id
_entity.type
_entity.pdbx_description
1 polymer ?
#
loop_
_entity_poly.entity_id
_entity_poly.type
_entity_poly.pdbx_seq_one_letter_code
_entity_poly.pdbx_strand_id
1 'polypeptide(L)'
;MQSWEKRTVLMPSKPLGLFQDGLADAMATALHAIEAREGERRGWDRPARLFTVHLEGVDSRSIELRMVPTRSWNGRDINPADALTSVARNLPQPPADLRRREYADSPVAGAALMFEGWGRPNDRALTEYEQRAAELGLRVNHLAPDRIETRCVYGVDINQQQFHVFRTRGEEARVYSSSGPDSDASAAGSGRIPHALNRIVHALREGRQLF
;
A
#
# COMPACT_ATOMS: atom_id res chain seq x y z
N MET A 1 -1.30 4.85 -26.05
CA MET A 1 -0.77 4.25 -24.81
C MET A 1 -0.61 5.36 -23.78
N GLN A 2 -1.24 5.24 -22.61
CA GLN A 2 -1.00 6.18 -21.53
C GLN A 2 0.31 5.80 -20.84
N SER A 3 1.24 6.75 -20.74
CA SER A 3 2.50 6.53 -20.04
C SER A 3 2.24 6.36 -18.55
N TRP A 4 2.52 5.17 -18.01
CA TRP A 4 2.59 4.98 -16.57
C TRP A 4 3.76 5.81 -16.03
N GLU A 5 3.56 6.48 -14.89
CA GLU A 5 4.67 7.13 -14.20
C GLU A 5 5.56 6.02 -13.60
N LYS A 6 6.84 6.00 -13.98
CA LYS A 6 7.83 5.03 -13.51
C LYS A 6 8.81 5.70 -12.58
N ARG A 7 9.21 5.00 -11.52
CA ARG A 7 10.17 5.48 -10.52
C ARG A 7 11.13 4.37 -10.14
N THR A 8 12.41 4.64 -10.21
CA THR A 8 13.44 3.73 -9.71
C THR A 8 13.76 4.02 -8.24
N VAL A 9 13.80 2.99 -7.41
CA VAL A 9 14.25 3.06 -6.02
C VAL A 9 15.47 2.17 -5.87
N LEU A 10 16.56 2.73 -5.35
CA LEU A 10 17.78 1.99 -5.02
C LEU A 10 17.64 1.33 -3.66
N MET A 11 18.00 0.05 -3.58
CA MET A 11 18.01 -0.73 -2.36
C MET A 11 19.38 -0.58 -1.66
N PRO A 12 19.39 -0.42 -0.33
CA PRO A 12 20.60 -0.12 0.43
C PRO A 12 21.57 -1.32 0.55
N SER A 13 21.15 -2.57 0.31
CA SER A 13 22.04 -3.73 0.37
C SER A 13 21.60 -4.91 -0.53
N LYS A 14 22.61 -5.64 -1.05
CA LYS A 14 22.64 -6.88 -1.88
C LYS A 14 21.68 -6.98 -3.10
N PRO A 15 22.03 -7.76 -4.15
CA PRO A 15 21.14 -7.99 -5.30
C PRO A 15 19.86 -8.73 -4.88
N LEU A 16 18.73 -8.30 -5.42
CA LEU A 16 17.38 -8.74 -5.01
C LEU A 16 17.02 -10.14 -5.51
N GLY A 17 17.52 -10.55 -6.67
CA GLY A 17 17.12 -11.80 -7.32
C GLY A 17 17.70 -13.08 -6.73
N LEU A 18 18.63 -13.00 -5.77
CA LEU A 18 19.41 -14.16 -5.30
C LEU A 18 19.04 -14.64 -3.89
N PHE A 19 18.23 -13.90 -3.14
CA PHE A 19 17.88 -14.25 -1.75
C PHE A 19 16.40 -14.06 -1.48
N GLN A 20 15.68 -15.15 -1.20
CA GLN A 20 14.23 -15.11 -0.92
C GLN A 20 13.88 -14.23 0.29
N ASP A 21 14.76 -14.18 1.30
CA ASP A 21 14.55 -13.34 2.50
C ASP A 21 14.89 -11.87 2.23
N GLY A 22 15.79 -11.57 1.30
CA GLY A 22 16.22 -10.20 0.99
C GLY A 22 15.15 -9.35 0.31
N LEU A 23 14.09 -9.97 -0.21
CA LEU A 23 13.05 -9.26 -0.95
C LEU A 23 11.83 -8.89 -0.11
N ALA A 24 11.61 -9.57 1.03
CA ALA A 24 10.74 -9.04 2.07
C ALA A 24 11.29 -7.70 2.60
N ASP A 25 12.60 -7.64 2.81
CA ASP A 25 13.32 -6.40 3.15
C ASP A 25 13.24 -5.37 2.01
N ALA A 26 13.27 -5.82 0.75
CA ALA A 26 13.11 -4.93 -0.41
C ALA A 26 11.71 -4.36 -0.53
N MET A 27 10.66 -5.13 -0.23
CA MET A 27 9.28 -4.64 -0.24
C MET A 27 9.07 -3.64 0.90
N ALA A 28 9.58 -3.93 2.10
CA ALA A 28 9.60 -2.97 3.21
C ALA A 28 10.34 -1.67 2.82
N THR A 29 11.52 -1.79 2.19
CA THR A 29 12.30 -0.65 1.68
C THR A 29 11.53 0.11 0.59
N ALA A 30 10.84 -0.59 -0.31
CA ALA A 30 10.01 -0.01 -1.36
C ALA A 30 8.91 0.85 -0.76
N LEU A 31 8.19 0.30 0.22
CA LEU A 31 7.12 1.01 0.90
C LEU A 31 7.65 2.22 1.67
N HIS A 32 8.78 2.07 2.36
CA HIS A 32 9.43 3.17 3.05
C HIS A 32 9.86 4.28 2.06
N ALA A 33 10.40 3.92 0.90
CA ALA A 33 10.77 4.89 -0.13
C ALA A 33 9.55 5.58 -0.77
N ILE A 34 8.43 4.86 -0.94
CA ILE A 34 7.14 5.46 -1.36
C ILE A 34 6.70 6.51 -0.33
N GLU A 35 6.73 6.17 0.95
CA GLU A 35 6.37 7.07 2.05
C GLU A 35 7.31 8.28 2.11
N ALA A 36 8.61 8.05 2.26
CA ALA A 36 9.62 9.07 2.53
C ALA A 36 9.68 10.13 1.42
N ARG A 37 9.44 9.73 0.16
CA ARG A 37 9.45 10.66 -0.99
C ARG A 37 8.33 11.68 -0.95
N GLU A 38 7.21 11.36 -0.31
CA GLU A 38 6.13 12.34 -0.13
C GLU A 38 6.47 13.37 0.96
N GLY A 39 7.37 12.99 1.89
CA GLY A 39 7.91 13.85 2.93
C GLY A 39 6.84 14.42 3.86
N GLU A 40 7.23 15.44 4.61
CA GLU A 40 6.31 16.20 5.45
C GLU A 40 5.80 17.42 4.68
N ARG A 41 4.63 17.27 4.04
CA ARG A 41 3.88 18.39 3.49
C ARG A 41 2.68 18.70 4.37
N ARG A 42 2.24 19.97 4.44
CA ARG A 42 0.97 20.30 5.10
C ARG A 42 -0.19 19.81 4.24
N GLY A 43 -1.23 19.29 4.90
CA GLY A 43 -2.54 19.06 4.31
C GLY A 43 -2.93 17.61 4.11
N TRP A 44 -2.00 16.63 4.27
CA TRP A 44 -2.11 15.21 3.89
C TRP A 44 -3.51 14.77 3.43
N ASP A 45 -3.84 15.19 2.22
CA ASP A 45 -5.12 15.07 1.51
C ASP A 45 -4.93 14.50 0.11
N ARG A 46 -3.73 13.95 -0.16
CA ARG A 46 -3.42 13.51 -1.51
C ARG A 46 -4.32 12.33 -1.88
N PRO A 47 -4.76 12.29 -3.15
CA PRO A 47 -5.45 11.13 -3.68
C PRO A 47 -4.64 9.86 -3.43
N ALA A 48 -5.36 8.78 -3.13
CA ALA A 48 -4.74 7.47 -3.00
C ALA A 48 -4.05 7.07 -4.32
N ARG A 49 -2.94 6.35 -4.19
CA ARG A 49 -2.10 5.93 -5.31
C ARG A 49 -1.78 4.44 -5.21
N LEU A 50 -2.04 3.74 -6.30
CA LEU A 50 -1.72 2.32 -6.46
C LEU A 50 -0.42 2.19 -7.26
N PHE A 51 0.44 1.29 -6.82
CA PHE A 51 1.73 1.02 -7.42
C PHE A 51 1.86 -0.47 -7.72
N THR A 52 2.47 -0.81 -8.84
CA THR A 52 3.08 -2.11 -9.07
C THR A 52 4.58 -2.00 -8.83
N VAL A 53 5.16 -2.98 -8.16
CA VAL A 53 6.58 -3.06 -7.83
C VAL A 53 7.23 -4.07 -8.76
N HIS A 54 8.29 -3.71 -9.46
CA HIS A 54 9.00 -4.57 -10.41
C HIS A 54 10.48 -4.63 -10.03
N LEU A 55 11.11 -5.78 -10.29
CA LEU A 55 12.57 -5.84 -10.28
C LEU A 55 13.10 -5.28 -11.60
N GLU A 56 14.13 -4.43 -11.54
CA GLU A 56 14.77 -3.90 -12.76
C GLU A 56 15.74 -4.93 -13.38
N GLY A 57 16.11 -5.97 -12.63
CA GLY A 57 16.91 -7.11 -13.07
C GLY A 57 17.28 -8.02 -11.88
N VAL A 58 17.68 -9.26 -12.18
CA VAL A 58 18.03 -10.28 -11.16
C VAL A 58 19.20 -9.83 -10.28
N ASP A 59 20.22 -9.23 -10.90
CA ASP A 59 21.41 -8.70 -10.20
C ASP A 59 21.26 -7.23 -9.81
N SER A 60 20.11 -6.62 -10.09
CA SER A 60 19.90 -5.22 -9.77
C SER A 60 19.65 -5.03 -8.27
N ARG A 61 20.19 -3.93 -7.75
CA ARG A 61 19.81 -3.38 -6.44
C ARG A 61 18.72 -2.32 -6.59
N SER A 62 17.92 -2.39 -7.65
CA SER A 62 16.86 -1.43 -7.89
C SER A 62 15.53 -2.11 -8.16
N ILE A 63 14.50 -1.45 -7.65
CA ILE A 63 13.11 -1.75 -7.97
C ILE A 63 12.54 -0.60 -8.78
N GLU A 64 11.68 -0.94 -9.74
CA GLU A 64 10.88 0.01 -10.49
C GLU A 64 9.46 0.00 -9.93
N LEU A 65 9.06 1.13 -9.36
CA LEU A 65 7.69 1.40 -8.97
C LEU A 65 6.96 2.02 -10.16
N ARG A 66 5.88 1.41 -10.60
CA ARG A 66 5.01 1.98 -11.64
C ARG A 66 3.71 2.41 -10.99
N MET A 67 3.37 3.68 -11.12
CA MET A 67 2.10 4.18 -10.63
C MET A 67 0.99 3.79 -11.61
N VAL A 68 -0.01 3.08 -11.10
CA VAL A 68 -1.21 2.73 -11.85
C VAL A 68 -2.06 4.00 -12.00
N PRO A 69 -2.44 4.42 -13.23
CA PRO A 69 -3.29 5.58 -13.41
C PRO A 69 -4.60 5.45 -12.60
N THR A 70 -4.97 6.48 -11.83
CA THR A 70 -6.15 6.44 -10.94
C THR A 70 -7.42 6.03 -11.67
N ARG A 71 -7.62 6.49 -12.91
CA ARG A 71 -8.77 6.08 -13.72
C ARG A 71 -8.88 4.57 -14.00
N SER A 72 -7.76 3.85 -13.98
CA SER A 72 -7.72 2.41 -14.25
C SER A 72 -8.22 1.57 -13.07
N TRP A 73 -8.22 2.11 -11.84
CA TRP A 73 -8.61 1.36 -10.64
C TRP A 73 -9.63 2.08 -9.73
N ASN A 74 -9.68 3.41 -9.77
CA ASN A 74 -10.64 4.27 -9.07
C ASN A 74 -11.19 5.39 -9.97
N GLY A 75 -11.68 5.04 -11.16
CA GLY A 75 -12.23 6.03 -12.12
C GLY A 75 -13.53 6.71 -11.69
N ARG A 76 -14.16 6.26 -10.61
CA ARG A 76 -15.37 6.86 -10.03
C ARG A 76 -15.09 7.76 -8.83
N ASP A 77 -13.83 7.93 -8.47
CA ASP A 77 -13.39 8.71 -7.31
C ASP A 77 -14.14 8.36 -6.01
N ILE A 78 -14.25 7.04 -5.75
CA ILE A 78 -14.88 6.52 -4.53
C ILE A 78 -13.82 6.23 -3.47
N ASN A 79 -14.26 5.77 -2.29
CA ASN A 79 -13.35 5.29 -1.24
C ASN A 79 -12.30 4.31 -1.83
N PRO A 80 -10.99 4.57 -1.66
CA PRO A 80 -9.93 3.74 -2.23
C PRO A 80 -10.01 2.26 -1.88
N ALA A 81 -10.45 1.92 -0.66
CA ALA A 81 -10.62 0.53 -0.24
C ALA A 81 -11.75 -0.15 -1.02
N ASP A 82 -12.84 0.55 -1.28
CA ASP A 82 -13.98 0.03 -2.04
C ASP A 82 -13.66 -0.05 -3.54
N ALA A 83 -12.92 0.92 -4.09
CA ALA A 83 -12.40 0.88 -5.45
C ALA A 83 -11.50 -0.34 -5.67
N LEU A 84 -10.53 -0.54 -4.78
CA LEU A 84 -9.61 -1.67 -4.84
C LEU A 84 -10.34 -3.01 -4.68
N THR A 85 -11.31 -3.08 -3.76
CA THR A 85 -12.17 -4.26 -3.59
C THR A 85 -13.00 -4.56 -4.83
N SER A 86 -13.48 -3.52 -5.54
CA SER A 86 -14.20 -3.67 -6.80
C SER A 86 -13.32 -4.26 -7.89
N VAL A 87 -12.05 -3.83 -8.00
CA VAL A 87 -11.06 -4.42 -8.91
C VAL A 87 -10.82 -5.89 -8.55
N ALA A 88 -10.60 -6.18 -7.26
CA ALA A 88 -10.26 -7.52 -6.79
C ALA A 88 -11.42 -8.52 -6.85
N ARG A 89 -12.67 -8.07 -6.88
CA ARG A 89 -13.87 -8.92 -6.74
C ARG A 89 -13.90 -10.11 -7.69
N ASN A 90 -13.44 -9.93 -8.93
CA ASN A 90 -13.47 -10.94 -10.00
C ASN A 90 -12.13 -11.70 -10.18
N LEU A 91 -11.13 -11.41 -9.34
CA LEU A 91 -9.82 -12.06 -9.40
C LEU A 91 -9.80 -13.35 -8.58
N PRO A 92 -9.03 -14.38 -8.95
CA PRO A 92 -8.95 -15.59 -8.15
C PRO A 92 -8.44 -15.29 -6.74
N GLN A 93 -8.98 -16.00 -5.75
CA GLN A 93 -8.42 -16.00 -4.40
C GLN A 93 -7.08 -16.76 -4.45
N PRO A 94 -6.00 -16.25 -3.83
CA PRO A 94 -4.77 -17.01 -3.69
C PRO A 94 -5.04 -18.32 -2.93
N PRO A 95 -4.54 -19.47 -3.39
CA PRO A 95 -4.63 -20.73 -2.66
C PRO A 95 -3.90 -20.63 -1.31
N ALA A 96 -4.40 -21.32 -0.29
CA ALA A 96 -3.81 -21.29 1.06
C ALA A 96 -2.41 -21.90 1.11
N ASP A 97 -2.14 -22.88 0.24
CA ASP A 97 -0.88 -23.60 0.06
C ASP A 97 -0.03 -23.03 -1.08
N LEU A 98 -0.12 -21.71 -1.32
CA LEU A 98 0.62 -21.05 -2.39
C LEU A 98 2.12 -21.33 -2.29
N ARG A 99 2.65 -22.09 -3.25
CA ARG A 99 4.09 -22.35 -3.35
C ARG A 99 4.84 -21.05 -3.59
N ARG A 100 5.86 -20.77 -2.77
CA ARG A 100 6.75 -19.62 -2.95
C ARG A 100 7.42 -19.67 -4.32
N ARG A 101 7.52 -18.52 -5.00
CA ARG A 101 8.28 -18.33 -6.24
C ARG A 101 9.46 -17.40 -5.98
N GLU A 102 10.51 -17.57 -6.76
CA GLU A 102 11.56 -16.58 -6.84
C GLU A 102 11.01 -15.32 -7.49
N TYR A 103 11.44 -14.17 -7.00
CA TYR A 103 10.96 -12.89 -7.51
C TYR A 103 11.46 -12.58 -8.92
N ALA A 104 12.62 -13.13 -9.29
CA ALA A 104 13.16 -13.06 -10.64
C ALA A 104 12.22 -13.70 -11.68
N ASP A 105 11.43 -14.70 -11.28
CA ASP A 105 10.53 -15.45 -12.15
C ASP A 105 9.18 -14.76 -12.37
N SER A 106 8.94 -13.61 -11.73
CA SER A 106 7.64 -12.94 -11.76
C SER A 106 7.74 -11.58 -12.47
N PRO A 107 6.79 -11.23 -13.37
CA PRO A 107 6.77 -9.94 -14.05
C PRO A 107 6.55 -8.76 -13.09
N VAL A 108 6.03 -9.03 -11.89
CA VAL A 108 5.83 -8.08 -10.79
C VAL A 108 6.40 -8.69 -9.51
N ALA A 109 7.00 -7.89 -8.64
CA ALA A 109 7.45 -8.29 -7.32
C ALA A 109 6.36 -8.11 -6.24
N GLY A 110 5.44 -7.18 -6.46
CA GLY A 110 4.33 -6.91 -5.54
C GLY A 110 3.47 -5.73 -5.98
N ALA A 111 2.51 -5.34 -5.15
CA ALA A 111 1.72 -4.14 -5.32
C ALA A 111 1.58 -3.39 -4.01
N ALA A 112 1.43 -2.07 -4.09
CA ALA A 112 1.28 -1.21 -2.94
C ALA A 112 0.19 -0.16 -3.13
N LEU A 113 -0.60 0.10 -2.09
CA LEU A 113 -1.55 1.21 -2.05
C LEU A 113 -1.11 2.19 -0.97
N MET A 114 -0.86 3.43 -1.37
CA MET A 114 -0.67 4.54 -0.45
C MET A 114 -1.92 5.40 -0.38
N PHE A 115 -2.31 5.81 0.82
CA PHE A 115 -3.33 6.81 1.03
C PHE A 115 -3.02 7.66 2.26
N GLU A 116 -3.62 8.85 2.28
CA GLU A 116 -3.53 9.79 3.38
C GLU A 116 -4.92 9.90 4.05
N GLY A 117 -4.92 10.21 5.33
CA GLY A 117 -6.14 10.24 6.12
C GLY A 117 -6.05 11.13 7.34
N TRP A 118 -7.19 11.25 8.02
CA TRP A 118 -7.36 12.09 9.20
C TRP A 118 -8.00 11.31 10.33
N GLY A 119 -7.31 11.30 11.45
CA GLY A 119 -7.84 10.96 12.76
C GLY A 119 -8.16 12.21 13.56
N ARG A 120 -8.67 12.00 14.76
CA ARG A 120 -8.79 13.00 15.81
C ARG A 120 -8.29 12.38 17.12
N PRO A 121 -7.81 13.17 18.09
CA PRO A 121 -7.55 12.67 19.42
C PRO A 121 -8.78 11.95 19.99
N ASN A 122 -8.58 10.78 20.62
CA ASN A 122 -9.68 9.94 21.11
C ASN A 122 -10.48 10.62 22.24
N ASP A 123 -9.83 11.51 23.00
CA ASP A 123 -10.35 12.27 24.13
C ASP A 123 -11.07 13.56 23.72
N ARG A 124 -10.95 14.00 22.47
CA ARG A 124 -11.68 15.17 21.96
C ARG A 124 -13.18 14.86 21.85
N ALA A 125 -14.03 15.71 22.42
CA ALA A 125 -15.47 15.68 22.15
C ALA A 125 -15.77 16.23 20.74
N LEU A 126 -16.74 15.62 20.04
CA LEU A 126 -17.26 16.18 18.79
C LEU A 126 -18.09 17.43 19.09
N THR A 127 -17.92 18.49 18.30
CA THR A 127 -18.81 19.66 18.32
C THR A 127 -20.21 19.27 17.85
N GLU A 128 -21.25 20.05 18.20
CA GLU A 128 -22.61 19.79 17.72
C GLU A 128 -22.70 19.69 16.19
N TYR A 129 -21.94 20.51 15.47
CA TYR A 129 -21.89 20.46 14.01
C TYR A 129 -21.30 19.12 13.51
N GLU A 130 -20.19 18.67 14.09
CA GLU A 130 -19.58 17.38 13.75
C GLU A 130 -20.48 16.20 14.12
N GLN A 131 -21.22 16.28 15.22
CA GLN A 131 -22.20 15.25 15.60
C GLN A 131 -23.31 15.14 14.54
N ARG A 132 -23.95 16.26 14.18
CA ARG A 132 -24.99 16.29 13.13
C ARG A 132 -24.47 15.81 11.78
N ALA A 133 -23.26 16.23 11.39
CA ALA A 133 -22.63 15.77 10.15
C ALA A 133 -22.36 14.26 10.15
N ALA A 134 -21.90 13.71 11.28
CA ALA A 134 -21.68 12.27 11.44
C ALA A 134 -23.01 11.46 11.39
N GLU A 135 -24.08 11.99 11.98
CA GLU A 135 -25.44 11.39 11.89
C GLU A 135 -25.95 11.31 10.44
N LEU A 136 -25.55 12.26 9.59
CA LEU A 136 -25.82 12.25 8.16
C LEU A 136 -24.86 11.36 7.35
N GLY A 137 -23.95 10.64 8.01
CA GLY A 137 -22.97 9.76 7.38
C GLY A 137 -21.79 10.50 6.72
N LEU A 138 -21.61 11.79 6.99
CA LEU A 138 -20.49 12.56 6.47
C LEU A 138 -19.20 12.26 7.27
N ARG A 139 -18.04 12.33 6.62
CA ARG A 139 -16.75 12.22 7.29
C ARG A 139 -16.47 13.50 8.05
N VAL A 140 -16.14 13.43 9.34
CA VAL A 140 -15.97 14.64 10.17
C VAL A 140 -14.55 14.89 10.65
N ASN A 141 -13.68 13.87 10.68
CA ASN A 141 -12.31 14.00 11.21
C ASN A 141 -11.46 15.04 10.46
N HIS A 142 -11.74 15.28 9.17
CA HIS A 142 -11.02 16.27 8.38
C HIS A 142 -11.30 17.73 8.82
N LEU A 143 -12.41 17.96 9.54
CA LEU A 143 -12.82 19.28 10.04
C LEU A 143 -12.15 19.65 11.36
N ALA A 144 -11.56 18.68 12.06
CA ALA A 144 -10.94 18.91 13.36
C ALA A 144 -9.68 19.79 13.21
N PRO A 145 -9.57 20.95 13.91
CA PRO A 145 -8.35 21.77 13.90
C PRO A 145 -7.11 21.05 14.46
N ASP A 146 -7.29 20.12 15.39
CA ASP A 146 -6.27 19.27 16.00
C ASP A 146 -6.22 17.86 15.36
N ARG A 147 -6.73 17.74 14.12
CA ARG A 147 -6.73 16.46 13.41
C ARG A 147 -5.34 15.85 13.36
N ILE A 148 -5.31 14.53 13.51
CA ILE A 148 -4.11 13.72 13.37
C ILE A 148 -4.01 13.35 11.89
N GLU A 149 -3.00 13.86 11.20
CA GLU A 149 -2.74 13.54 9.81
C GLU A 149 -1.90 12.26 9.73
N THR A 150 -2.39 11.28 8.97
CA THR A 150 -1.74 9.97 8.84
C THR A 150 -1.54 9.59 7.38
N ARG A 151 -0.47 8.85 7.11
CA ARG A 151 -0.18 8.26 5.80
C ARG A 151 0.07 6.79 6.03
N CYS A 152 -0.64 5.99 5.24
CA CYS A 152 -0.50 4.54 5.25
C CYS A 152 -0.04 4.08 3.87
N VAL A 153 0.90 3.15 3.85
CA VAL A 153 1.27 2.39 2.66
C VAL A 153 1.08 0.92 2.97
N TYR A 154 0.11 0.28 2.32
CA TYR A 154 -0.05 -1.18 2.39
C TYR A 154 0.62 -1.81 1.18
N GLY A 155 1.35 -2.89 1.40
CA GLY A 155 2.01 -3.65 0.35
C GLY A 155 1.75 -5.14 0.48
N VAL A 156 1.69 -5.81 -0.65
CA VAL A 156 1.68 -7.26 -0.75
C VAL A 156 2.69 -7.70 -1.80
N ASP A 157 3.50 -8.69 -1.48
CA ASP A 157 4.44 -9.29 -2.41
C ASP A 157 3.87 -10.51 -3.15
N ILE A 158 4.58 -11.02 -4.16
CA ILE A 158 4.11 -12.20 -4.93
C ILE A 158 3.94 -13.47 -4.10
N ASN A 159 4.58 -13.55 -2.94
CA ASN A 159 4.49 -14.67 -2.02
C ASN A 159 3.41 -14.44 -0.93
N GLN A 160 2.58 -13.41 -1.11
CA GLN A 160 1.44 -13.04 -0.26
C GLN A 160 1.85 -12.57 1.15
N GLN A 161 3.09 -12.13 1.32
CA GLN A 161 3.49 -11.47 2.55
C GLN A 161 2.96 -10.04 2.54
N GLN A 162 2.45 -9.61 3.69
CA GLN A 162 1.81 -8.31 3.87
C GLN A 162 2.74 -7.37 4.62
N PHE A 163 2.81 -6.14 4.13
CA PHE A 163 3.62 -5.07 4.68
C PHE A 163 2.75 -3.84 4.88
N HIS A 164 3.06 -3.06 5.91
CA HIS A 164 2.37 -1.83 6.22
C HIS A 164 3.36 -0.79 6.74
N VAL A 165 3.41 0.37 6.10
CA VAL A 165 4.12 1.55 6.62
C VAL A 165 3.08 2.55 7.10
N PHE A 166 3.23 2.99 8.35
CA PHE A 166 2.37 3.98 8.96
C PHE A 166 3.20 5.18 9.42
N ARG A 167 2.74 6.38 9.11
CA ARG A 167 3.32 7.61 9.67
C ARG A 167 2.22 8.51 10.16
N THR A 168 2.36 8.98 11.39
CA THR A 168 1.68 10.18 11.88
C THR A 168 2.54 11.39 11.54
N ARG A 169 1.93 12.49 11.09
CA ARG A 169 2.69 13.71 10.79
C ARG A 169 3.46 14.20 12.02
N GLY A 170 4.75 14.52 11.83
CA GLY A 170 5.65 14.94 12.91
C GLY A 170 6.31 13.76 13.66
N GLU A 171 5.95 12.53 13.31
CA GLU A 171 6.61 11.32 13.80
C GLU A 171 7.42 10.63 12.69
N GLU A 172 8.34 9.76 13.10
CA GLU A 172 9.02 8.85 12.19
C GLU A 172 8.07 7.78 11.64
N ALA A 173 8.30 7.35 10.40
CA ALA A 173 7.55 6.27 9.79
C ALA A 173 7.86 4.93 10.47
N ARG A 174 6.83 4.15 10.78
CA ARG A 174 6.93 2.81 11.36
C ARG A 174 6.61 1.78 10.30
N VAL A 175 7.42 0.72 10.22
CA VAL A 175 7.25 -0.38 9.26
C VAL A 175 6.83 -1.64 10.00
N TYR A 176 5.75 -2.26 9.53
CA TYR A 176 5.19 -3.49 10.06
C TYR A 176 5.17 -4.56 8.95
N SER A 177 5.49 -5.80 9.32
CA SER A 177 5.46 -6.96 8.42
C SER A 177 4.70 -8.10 9.10
N SER A 178 3.88 -8.82 8.33
CA SER A 178 3.13 -9.99 8.81
C SER A 178 4.00 -11.20 9.19
N SER A 179 5.32 -11.15 8.95
CA SER A 179 6.26 -12.24 9.24
C SER A 179 7.46 -11.83 10.11
N GLY A 180 7.47 -10.62 10.69
CA GLY A 180 8.56 -10.13 11.53
C GLY A 180 8.38 -10.45 13.02
N PRO A 181 9.43 -10.30 13.86
CA PRO A 181 9.35 -10.45 15.31
C PRO A 181 8.44 -9.41 15.98
N ASP A 182 8.26 -8.25 15.36
CA ASP A 182 7.26 -7.22 15.72
C ASP A 182 5.92 -7.43 14.97
N SER A 183 5.56 -8.69 14.68
CA SER A 183 4.28 -9.02 14.06
C SER A 183 3.14 -8.63 15.00
N ASP A 184 2.69 -7.40 14.90
CA ASP A 184 1.38 -7.04 15.43
C ASP A 184 0.35 -7.58 14.44
N ALA A 185 0.02 -8.87 14.60
CA ALA A 185 -0.97 -9.57 13.77
C ALA A 185 -2.35 -8.87 13.79
N SER A 186 -2.57 -7.97 14.74
CA SER A 186 -3.73 -7.08 14.80
C SER A 186 -3.68 -5.93 13.77
N ALA A 187 -2.48 -5.46 13.40
CA ALA A 187 -2.27 -4.32 12.50
C ALA A 187 -1.99 -4.75 11.04
N ALA A 188 -1.32 -5.89 10.84
CA ALA A 188 -0.99 -6.44 9.52
C ALA A 188 -1.74 -7.77 9.28
N GLY A 189 -3.00 -7.71 8.82
CA GLY A 189 -3.71 -8.94 8.43
C GLY A 189 -5.22 -8.85 8.27
N SER A 190 -5.89 -7.86 8.86
CA SER A 190 -7.36 -7.79 8.88
C SER A 190 -7.88 -6.51 8.22
N GLY A 191 -7.84 -6.46 6.88
CA GLY A 191 -8.34 -5.27 6.17
C GLY A 191 -8.76 -5.55 4.72
N ARG A 192 -9.74 -4.78 4.24
CA ARG A 192 -10.21 -4.84 2.84
C ARG A 192 -9.07 -4.56 1.85
N ILE A 193 -8.14 -3.66 2.21
CA ILE A 193 -7.02 -3.26 1.37
C ILE A 193 -6.01 -4.40 1.20
N PRO A 194 -5.39 -4.98 2.26
CA PRO A 194 -4.53 -6.15 2.10
C PRO A 194 -5.20 -7.32 1.38
N HIS A 195 -6.48 -7.59 1.69
CA HIS A 195 -7.23 -8.65 1.01
C HIS A 195 -7.36 -8.41 -0.51
N ALA A 196 -7.70 -7.17 -0.92
CA ALA A 196 -7.80 -6.83 -2.32
C ALA A 196 -6.43 -6.83 -3.02
N LEU A 197 -5.37 -6.34 -2.37
CA LEU A 197 -3.99 -6.40 -2.87
C LEU A 197 -3.53 -7.84 -3.08
N ASN A 198 -3.80 -8.77 -2.15
CA ASN A 198 -3.47 -10.19 -2.30
C ASN A 198 -4.03 -10.78 -3.62
N ARG A 199 -5.31 -10.54 -3.91
CA ARG A 199 -5.94 -11.03 -5.14
C ARG A 199 -5.37 -10.38 -6.40
N ILE A 200 -5.08 -9.08 -6.34
CA ILE A 200 -4.44 -8.34 -7.46
C ILE A 200 -3.04 -8.90 -7.73
N VAL A 201 -2.21 -9.03 -6.70
CA VAL A 201 -0.84 -9.52 -6.83
C VAL A 201 -0.82 -10.97 -7.30
N HIS A 202 -1.71 -11.82 -6.80
CA HIS A 202 -1.83 -13.20 -7.28
C HIS A 202 -2.23 -13.25 -8.76
N ALA A 203 -3.20 -12.44 -9.19
CA ALA A 203 -3.57 -12.35 -10.60
C ALA A 203 -2.40 -11.90 -11.49
N LEU A 204 -1.63 -10.89 -11.06
CA LEU A 204 -0.42 -10.43 -11.78
C LEU A 204 0.67 -11.51 -11.81
N ARG A 205 0.86 -12.24 -10.71
CA ARG A 205 1.78 -13.39 -10.59
C ARG A 205 1.42 -14.52 -11.56
N GLU A 206 0.14 -14.72 -11.86
CA GLU A 206 -0.32 -15.69 -12.87
C GLU A 206 -0.36 -15.11 -14.30
N GLY A 207 0.28 -13.96 -14.54
CA GLY A 207 0.41 -13.37 -15.87
C GLY A 207 -0.86 -12.70 -16.40
N ARG A 208 -1.87 -12.45 -15.55
CA ARG A 208 -3.04 -11.69 -15.97
C ARG A 208 -2.65 -10.23 -16.19
N GLN A 209 -3.05 -9.68 -17.34
CA GLN A 209 -2.94 -8.24 -17.58
C GLN A 209 -4.01 -7.52 -16.76
N LEU A 210 -3.57 -6.61 -15.89
CA LEU A 210 -4.42 -5.71 -15.13
C LEU A 210 -3.95 -4.27 -15.36
N PHE A 211 -4.93 -3.37 -15.55
CA PHE A 211 -4.80 -1.91 -15.74
C PHE A 211 -4.22 -1.42 -17.08
#